data_AF-A0A355SF05-F1
#
_entry.id   AF-A0A355SF05-F1
#
_cell.length_a   1.000
_cell.length_b   1.000
_cell.length_c   1.000
_cell.angle_alpha   90.00
_cell.angle_beta   90.00
_cell.angle_gamma   90.00
#
_symmetry.space_group_name_H-M   'P 1'
#
loop_
_entity.id
_entity.type
_entity.pdbx_description
1 polymer ?
#
loop_
_entity_poly.entity_id
_entity_poly.type
_entity_poly.pdbx_seq_one_letter_code
_entity_poly.pdbx_strand_id
1 'polypeptide(L)' 'MSSNSGTLYEHCLNAIERSLRFGEHGIPLMGAGDWNDGMNTVGNKGKGESIWLGWFMYKILVDFSGICRKKGDAERAD' A
#
# COMPACT_ATOMS: atom_id res chain seq x y z
N MET A 1 0.54 8.87 19.35
CA MET A 1 -0.76 8.61 18.68
C MET A 1 -0.97 9.67 17.62
N SER A 2 -1.53 9.32 16.46
CA SER A 2 -1.98 10.31 15.47
C SER A 2 -2.97 11.27 16.11
N SER A 3 -2.78 12.57 15.94
CA SER A 3 -3.73 13.62 16.35
C SER A 3 -4.92 13.76 15.40
N ASN A 4 -4.90 13.09 14.25
CA ASN A 4 -6.00 13.08 13.30
C ASN A 4 -7.00 11.98 13.64
N SER A 5 -8.25 12.39 13.83
CA SER A 5 -9.43 11.52 13.96
C SER A 5 -10.02 11.20 12.60
N GLY A 6 -10.48 9.97 12.42
CA GLY A 6 -11.18 9.52 11.22
C GLY A 6 -11.84 8.17 11.46
N THR A 7 -12.73 7.78 10.57
CA THR A 7 -13.31 6.45 10.52
C THR A 7 -12.25 5.41 10.12
N LEU A 8 -12.52 4.14 10.43
CA LEU A 8 -11.64 3.04 9.99
C LEU A 8 -11.47 3.02 8.46
N TYR A 9 -12.54 3.33 7.72
CA TYR A 9 -12.52 3.39 6.26
C TYR A 9 -11.53 4.46 5.76
N GLU A 10 -11.59 5.67 6.31
CA GLU A 10 -10.67 6.75 5.95
C GLU A 10 -9.23 6.42 6.32
N HIS A 11 -8.98 5.76 7.46
CA HIS A 11 -7.64 5.31 7.81
C HIS A 11 -7.11 4.23 6.86
N CYS A 12 -7.95 3.30 6.40
CA CYS A 12 -7.57 2.32 5.38
C CYS A 12 -7.24 2.99 4.05
N LEU A 13 -8.06 3.94 3.58
CA LEU A 13 -7.79 4.71 2.36
C LEU A 13 -6.45 5.44 2.45
N ASN A 14 -6.21 6.16 3.55
CA ASN A 14 -4.96 6.87 3.79
C ASN A 14 -3.74 5.92 3.82
N ALA A 15 -3.91 4.71 4.37
CA ALA A 15 -2.84 3.71 4.39
C ALA A 15 -2.53 3.19 2.98
N ILE A 16 -3.57 2.90 2.18
CA ILE A 16 -3.43 2.48 0.78
C ILE A 16 -2.75 3.58 -0.03
N GLU A 17 -3.25 4.81 0.01
CA GLU A 17 -2.66 5.95 -0.72
C GLU A 17 -1.19 6.17 -0.36
N ARG A 18 -0.83 6.04 0.93
CA ARG A 18 0.56 6.14 1.38
C ARG A 18 1.46 5.01 0.87
N SER A 19 0.89 3.83 0.62
CA SER A 19 1.61 2.66 0.12
C SER A 19 1.85 2.67 -1.39
N LEU A 20 1.12 3.50 -2.14
CA LEU A 20 1.26 3.67 -3.60
C LEU A 20 2.52 4.45 -3.98
N ARG A 21 3.68 3.90 -3.62
CA ARG A 21 5.01 4.44 -3.94
C ARG A 21 5.78 3.44 -4.77
N PHE A 22 6.13 3.84 -5.98
CA PHE A 22 6.69 2.96 -6.99
C PHE A 22 8.11 3.38 -7.38
N GLY A 23 8.93 2.40 -7.73
CA GLY A 23 10.26 2.61 -8.30
C GLY A 23 10.20 2.80 -9.81
N GLU A 24 11.38 2.79 -10.43
CA GLU A 24 11.59 3.08 -11.85
C GLU A 24 10.89 2.07 -12.77
N HIS A 25 10.57 0.86 -12.30
CA HIS A 25 9.89 -0.18 -13.07
C HIS A 25 8.38 -0.26 -12.79
N GLY A 26 7.83 0.67 -12.00
CA GLY A 26 6.43 0.62 -11.59
C GLY A 26 6.12 -0.45 -10.53
N ILE A 27 7.14 -0.95 -9.83
CA ILE A 27 6.99 -1.93 -8.74
C ILE A 27 7.04 -1.18 -7.40
N PRO A 28 6.31 -1.61 -6.35
CA PRO A 28 6.35 -0.93 -5.05
C PRO A 28 7.76 -0.84 -4.47
N LEU A 29 8.13 0.34 -3.97
CA LEU A 29 9.37 0.56 -3.25
C LEU A 29 9.35 -0.24 -1.94
N MET A 30 10.42 -1.00 -1.71
CA MET A 30 10.59 -1.82 -0.52
C MET A 30 10.91 -0.99 0.73
N GLY A 31 11.51 0.19 0.58
CA GLY A 31 11.95 0.98 1.73
C GLY A 31 12.97 0.23 2.59
N ALA A 32 12.82 0.27 3.91
CA ALA A 32 13.75 -0.38 4.83
C ALA A 32 13.57 -1.91 4.97
N GLY A 33 12.51 -2.48 4.37
CA GLY A 33 12.18 -3.90 4.48
C GLY A 33 10.78 -4.20 3.97
N ASP A 34 10.51 -5.46 3.64
CA ASP A 34 9.17 -5.98 3.39
C ASP A 34 8.80 -7.02 4.44
N TRP A 35 8.04 -8.06 4.09
CA TRP A 35 7.70 -9.14 5.01
C TRP A 35 8.92 -9.93 5.50
N ASN A 36 10.02 -9.94 4.75
CA ASN A 36 11.26 -10.58 5.18
C ASN A 36 12.17 -9.55 5.87
N ASP A 37 12.14 -9.58 7.20
CA ASP A 37 12.96 -8.70 8.05
C ASP A 37 14.46 -8.81 7.76
N GLY A 38 14.94 -9.95 7.25
CA GLY A 38 16.34 -10.16 6.90
C GLY A 38 16.81 -9.40 5.65
N MET A 39 15.89 -8.92 4.81
CA MET A 39 16.21 -8.23 3.55
C MET A 39 16.31 -6.70 3.70
N ASN A 40 16.87 -6.21 4.80
CA ASN A 40 16.90 -4.78 5.15
C ASN A 40 17.82 -3.89 4.29
N THR A 41 18.65 -4.47 3.41
CA THR A 41 19.57 -3.71 2.55
C THR A 41 19.07 -3.49 1.12
N VAL A 42 17.98 -4.16 0.71
CA VAL A 42 17.47 -4.09 -0.67
C VAL A 42 16.98 -2.67 -1.01
N GLY A 43 16.19 -2.06 -0.13
CA GLY A 43 15.62 -0.74 -0.36
C GLY A 43 16.24 0.41 0.45
N ASN A 44 17.30 0.18 1.21
CA ASN A 44 17.89 1.17 2.12
C ASN A 44 18.41 2.45 1.42
N LYS A 45 18.69 2.39 0.12
CA LYS A 45 19.07 3.52 -0.74
C LYS A 45 17.89 4.14 -1.50
N GLY A 46 16.65 3.76 -1.17
CA GLY A 46 15.42 4.31 -1.75
C GLY A 46 15.10 3.83 -3.17
N LYS A 47 15.83 2.84 -3.70
CA LYS A 47 15.65 2.32 -5.07
C LYS A 47 15.19 0.86 -5.14
N GLY A 48 15.31 0.12 -4.04
CA GLY A 48 14.89 -1.28 -4.00
C GLY A 48 13.38 -1.41 -4.15
N GLU A 49 12.96 -2.34 -4.98
CA GLU A 49 11.56 -2.66 -5.27
C GLU A 49 11.26 -4.08 -4.76
N SER A 50 10.04 -4.32 -4.28
CA SER A 50 9.62 -5.65 -3.80
C SER A 50 8.45 -6.18 -4.60
N ILE A 51 8.70 -7.30 -5.30
CA ILE A 51 7.66 -8.06 -6.00
C ILE A 51 6.63 -8.63 -5.00
N TRP A 52 7.07 -9.04 -3.81
CA TRP A 52 6.17 -9.51 -2.77
C TRP A 52 5.18 -8.42 -2.36
N LEU A 53 5.65 -7.18 -2.14
CA LEU A 53 4.78 -6.04 -1.89
C LEU A 53 3.85 -5.76 -3.08
N GLY A 54 4.32 -5.93 -4.32
CA GLY A 54 3.49 -5.85 -5.53
C GLY A 54 2.27 -6.77 -5.48
N TRP A 55 2.49 -8.07 -5.23
CA TRP A 55 1.40 -9.05 -5.10
C TRP A 55 0.48 -8.77 -3.92
N PHE A 56 1.06 -8.40 -2.77
CA PHE A 56 0.28 -8.11 -1.57
C PHE A 56 -0.62 -6.89 -1.76
N MET A 57 -0.07 -5.81 -2.35
CA MET A 57 -0.82 -4.61 -2.66
C MET A 57 -1.92 -4.87 -3.70
N TYR A 58 -1.65 -5.65 -4.75
CA TYR A 58 -2.69 -6.07 -5.69
C TYR A 58 -3.87 -6.76 -4.97
N LYS A 59 -3.58 -7.69 -4.06
CA LYS A 59 -4.62 -8.37 -3.29
C LYS A 59 -5.43 -7.40 -2.44
N ILE A 60 -4.77 -6.47 -1.76
CA ILE A 60 -5.44 -5.43 -0.95
C ILE A 60 -6.35 -4.58 -1.82
N LEU A 61 -5.89 -4.08 -2.96
CA LEU A 61 -6.67 -3.21 -3.83
C LEU A 61 -7.91 -3.91 -4.37
N VAL A 62 -7.77 -5.16 -4.84
CA VAL A 62 -8.89 -5.97 -5.34
C VAL A 62 -9.93 -6.20 -4.24
N ASP A 63 -9.53 -6.61 -3.05
CA ASP A 63 -10.47 -6.86 -1.96
C ASP A 63 -11.13 -5.58 -1.45
N PHE A 64 -10.34 -4.50 -1.34
CA PHE A 64 -10.80 -3.22 -0.83
C PHE A 64 -11.73 -2.51 -1.81
N SER A 65 -11.58 -2.74 -3.12
CA SER A 65 -12.55 -2.26 -4.13
C SER A 65 -13.99 -2.67 -3.80
N GLY A 66 -14.18 -3.90 -3.30
CA GLY A 66 -15.50 -4.40 -2.86
C GLY A 66 -16.03 -3.66 -1.63
N ILE A 67 -15.14 -3.17 -0.75
CA ILE A 67 -15.51 -2.34 0.40
C ILE A 67 -15.91 -0.94 -0.07
N CYS A 68 -15.14 -0.33 -0.98
CA CYS A 68 -15.47 0.96 -1.59
C CYS A 68 -16.88 0.96 -2.20
N ARG A 69 -17.22 -0.07 -3.01
CA ARG A 69 -18.58 -0.21 -3.57
C ARG A 69 -19.66 -0.30 -2.49
N LYS A 70 -19.45 -1.08 -1.42
CA LYS A 70 -20.39 -1.19 -0.30
C LYS A 70 -20.56 0.11 0.48
N LYS A 71 -19.55 0.99 0.45
CA LYS A 71 -19.59 2.32 1.04
C LYS A 71 -20.18 3.40 0.11
N GLY A 72 -20.54 3.03 -1.12
CA GLY A 72 -21.05 3.97 -2.13
C GLY A 72 -19.96 4.79 -2.83
N ASP A 73 -18.70 4.39 -2.66
CA ASP A 73 -17.51 5.08 -3.19
C ASP A 73 -17.05 4.39 -4.48
N ALA A 74 -17.87 4.48 -5.52
CA ALA A 74 -17.65 3.74 -6.77
C ALA A 74 -16.40 4.23 -7.52
N GLU A 75 -16.08 5.54 -7.44
CA GLU A 75 -14.91 6.12 -8.10
C GLU A 75 -13.60 5.51 -7.60
N ARG A 76 -13.51 5.18 -6.30
CA ARG A 76 -12.33 4.51 -5.72
C ARG A 76 -12.32 3.00 -5.90
N ALA A 77 -13.38 2.42 -6.47
CA ALA A 77 -13.51 0.99 -6.67
C ALA A 77 -13.10 0.52 -8.07
N ASP A 78 -12.89 1.44 -9.00
CA ASP A 78 -12.52 1.23 -10.40
C ASP A 78 -11.09 1.75 -10.65
#